data_AF-C9ZHK7-F1
#
_entry.id   AF-C9ZHK7-F1
#
_cell.length_a   1.000
_cell.length_b   1.000
_cell.length_c   1.000
_cell.angle_alpha   90.00
_cell.angle_beta   90.00
_cell.angle_gamma   90.00
#
_symmetry.space_group_name_H-M   'P 1'
#
loop_
_entity.id
_entity.type
_entity.pdbx_description
1 polymer ?
#
loop_
_entity_poly.entity_id
_entity_poly.type
_entity_poly.pdbx_seq_one_letter_code
_entity_poly.pdbx_strand_id
1 'polypeptide(L)'
;MERLLHAVLLGLEGELLRDAALHSFGFAPGTRDLSGKERRARAAHVYGVGAERFRKHQEKLMLQQVARAVLNFEGHRAGPAPESRENVRESAADGDVVPVRAGRHVLRTAFPHGDVLLTLHVAPIELVTGVDVLVSSENIYFEMSKTFRRTVSGSLRRAGATKDAVGRITDDVIARQLADWVRNFGVPGLPVTAGTVAVTSPGALAAQGVRRILHAAVATPSAAGDGYETAPAAVATAVRRVFQLAAAERRAGRAPLRSVALPLLGAGRGGLDARTSAETVVGTLEQVLRADPDWSVHLVTRNPLSARAVIDVLRDRRP
;
A
#
# COMPACT_ATOMS: atom_id res chain seq x y z
N MET A 1 -24.31 -4.64 2.42
CA MET A 1 -23.29 -4.83 1.36
C MET A 1 -23.73 -5.89 0.34
N GLU A 2 -24.01 -7.13 0.77
CA GLU A 2 -24.41 -8.23 -0.12
C GLU A 2 -25.65 -7.93 -1.00
N ARG A 3 -26.73 -7.38 -0.44
CA ARG A 3 -27.94 -6.96 -1.17
C ARG A 3 -27.69 -5.89 -2.25
N LEU A 4 -26.79 -4.94 -1.96
CA LEU A 4 -26.40 -3.89 -2.90
C LEU A 4 -25.61 -4.49 -4.06
N LEU A 5 -24.62 -5.33 -3.75
CA LEU A 5 -23.81 -5.97 -4.78
C LEU A 5 -24.68 -6.83 -5.69
N HIS A 6 -25.62 -7.59 -5.14
CA HIS A 6 -26.55 -8.38 -5.94
C HIS A 6 -27.41 -7.50 -6.87
N ALA A 7 -27.96 -6.39 -6.38
CA ALA A 7 -28.74 -5.44 -7.19
C ALA A 7 -27.90 -4.80 -8.32
N VAL A 8 -26.65 -4.43 -8.02
CA VAL A 8 -25.70 -3.91 -9.03
C VAL A 8 -25.44 -4.95 -10.11
N LEU A 9 -25.17 -6.21 -9.73
CA LEU A 9 -24.88 -7.27 -10.68
C LEU A 9 -26.05 -7.55 -11.61
N LEU A 10 -27.28 -7.56 -11.10
CA LEU A 10 -28.49 -7.74 -11.91
C LEU A 10 -28.68 -6.61 -12.94
N GLY A 11 -28.23 -5.39 -12.62
CA GLY A 11 -28.28 -4.21 -13.49
C GLY A 11 -27.14 -4.08 -14.51
N LEU A 12 -26.20 -5.03 -14.59
CA LEU A 12 -25.13 -4.98 -15.58
C LEU A 12 -25.66 -5.16 -17.01
N GLU A 13 -25.20 -4.30 -17.91
CA GLU A 13 -25.46 -4.42 -19.34
C GLU A 13 -24.63 -5.58 -19.94
N GLY A 14 -25.31 -6.53 -20.58
CA GLY A 14 -24.71 -7.71 -21.19
C GLY A 14 -24.92 -8.99 -20.38
N GLU A 15 -25.65 -9.94 -20.95
CA GLU A 15 -26.02 -11.22 -20.31
C GLU A 15 -24.79 -12.04 -19.89
N LEU A 16 -23.83 -12.22 -20.80
CA LEU A 16 -22.59 -12.94 -20.53
C LEU A 16 -21.76 -12.33 -19.38
N LEU A 17 -21.74 -11.00 -19.29
CA LEU A 17 -21.03 -10.29 -18.23
C LEU A 17 -21.72 -10.48 -16.88
N ARG A 18 -23.03 -10.27 -16.85
CA ARG A 18 -23.88 -10.42 -15.66
C ARG A 18 -23.79 -11.83 -15.10
N ASP A 19 -23.95 -12.84 -15.94
CA ASP A 19 -23.97 -14.24 -15.50
C ASP A 19 -22.62 -14.68 -14.94
N ALA A 20 -21.53 -14.34 -15.63
CA ALA A 20 -20.19 -14.64 -15.14
C ALA A 20 -19.88 -13.91 -13.82
N ALA A 21 -20.38 -12.70 -13.62
CA ALA A 21 -20.24 -11.98 -12.37
C ALA A 21 -21.06 -12.65 -11.25
N LEU A 22 -22.32 -13.02 -11.50
CA LEU A 22 -23.15 -13.74 -10.52
C LEU A 22 -22.48 -15.05 -10.08
N HIS A 23 -21.87 -15.81 -10.99
CA HIS A 23 -21.10 -17.01 -10.65
C HIS A 23 -19.83 -16.70 -9.86
N SER A 24 -19.08 -15.65 -10.23
CA SER A 24 -17.83 -15.27 -9.56
C SER A 24 -18.05 -14.80 -8.12
N PHE A 25 -19.14 -14.06 -7.89
CA PHE A 25 -19.50 -13.48 -6.60
C PHE A 25 -20.39 -14.39 -5.74
N GLY A 26 -20.82 -15.55 -6.25
CA GLY A 26 -21.58 -16.54 -5.47
C GLY A 26 -23.08 -16.24 -5.37
N PHE A 27 -23.62 -15.42 -6.26
CA PHE A 27 -25.04 -15.07 -6.33
C PHE A 27 -25.83 -15.93 -7.32
N ALA A 28 -25.16 -16.63 -8.24
CA ALA A 28 -25.82 -17.58 -9.12
C ALA A 28 -26.29 -18.83 -8.34
N PRO A 29 -27.38 -19.50 -8.76
CA PRO A 29 -27.87 -20.70 -8.10
C PRO A 29 -26.78 -21.76 -7.88
N GLY A 30 -26.71 -22.29 -6.66
CA GLY A 30 -25.75 -23.34 -6.29
C GLY A 30 -24.28 -22.91 -6.33
N THR A 31 -23.97 -21.62 -6.23
CA THR A 31 -22.57 -21.11 -6.18
C THR A 31 -22.14 -20.52 -4.84
N ARG A 32 -23.08 -20.32 -3.91
CA ARG A 32 -22.84 -19.66 -2.62
C ARG A 32 -21.78 -20.39 -1.79
N ASP A 33 -21.92 -21.71 -1.66
CA ASP A 33 -21.07 -22.54 -0.79
C ASP A 33 -19.82 -23.09 -1.49
N LEU A 34 -19.61 -22.74 -2.77
CA LEU A 34 -18.44 -23.18 -3.53
C LEU A 34 -17.19 -22.43 -3.07
N SER A 35 -16.02 -23.06 -3.24
CA SER A 35 -14.75 -22.36 -3.09
C SER A 35 -14.58 -21.28 -4.16
N GLY A 36 -13.72 -20.28 -3.90
CA GLY A 36 -13.41 -19.25 -4.90
C GLY A 36 -12.82 -19.81 -6.20
N LYS A 37 -12.16 -20.97 -6.15
CA LYS A 37 -11.64 -21.68 -7.33
C LYS A 37 -12.79 -22.24 -8.18
N GLU A 38 -13.79 -22.84 -7.55
CA GLU A 38 -14.95 -23.44 -8.24
C GLU A 38 -15.89 -22.37 -8.80
N ARG A 39 -16.13 -21.28 -8.04
CA ARG A 39 -16.87 -20.12 -8.56
C ARG A 39 -16.22 -19.54 -9.82
N ARG A 40 -14.89 -19.40 -9.81
CA ARG A 40 -14.13 -18.95 -10.99
C ARG A 40 -14.24 -19.93 -12.16
N ALA A 41 -14.20 -21.23 -11.90
CA ALA A 41 -14.36 -22.23 -12.96
C ALA A 41 -15.75 -22.15 -13.62
N ARG A 42 -16.80 -21.94 -12.83
CA ARG A 42 -18.16 -21.72 -13.35
C ARG A 42 -18.29 -20.41 -14.14
N ALA A 43 -17.71 -19.32 -13.64
CA ALA A 43 -17.70 -18.05 -14.38
C ALA A 43 -16.91 -18.13 -15.70
N ALA A 44 -15.83 -18.90 -15.73
CA ALA A 44 -15.05 -19.14 -16.95
C ALA A 44 -15.85 -19.92 -18.00
N HIS A 45 -16.70 -20.87 -17.55
CA HIS A 45 -17.59 -21.63 -18.42
C HIS A 45 -18.60 -20.74 -19.16
N VAL A 46 -19.13 -19.70 -18.51
CA VAL A 46 -20.03 -18.70 -19.14
C VAL A 46 -19.37 -18.03 -20.34
N TYR A 47 -18.06 -17.77 -20.27
CA TYR A 47 -17.29 -17.19 -21.39
C TYR A 47 -16.76 -18.23 -22.39
N GLY A 48 -17.05 -19.53 -22.21
CA GLY A 48 -16.52 -20.60 -23.06
C GLY A 48 -14.99 -20.73 -23.00
N VAL A 49 -14.36 -20.31 -21.90
CA VAL A 49 -12.89 -20.33 -21.74
C VAL A 49 -12.46 -21.12 -20.51
N GLY A 50 -11.21 -21.58 -20.50
CA GLY A 50 -10.61 -22.18 -19.32
C GLY A 50 -10.41 -21.19 -18.16
N ALA A 51 -10.48 -21.69 -16.93
CA ALA A 51 -10.37 -20.87 -15.70
C ALA A 51 -9.11 -20.00 -15.64
N GLU A 52 -7.99 -20.49 -16.19
CA GLU A 52 -6.73 -19.74 -16.22
C GLU A 52 -6.73 -18.61 -17.26
N ARG A 53 -7.40 -18.80 -18.40
CA ARG A 53 -7.58 -17.75 -19.42
C ARG A 53 -8.51 -16.66 -18.88
N PHE A 54 -9.63 -17.08 -18.26
CA PHE A 54 -10.57 -16.21 -17.57
C PHE A 54 -9.87 -15.35 -16.53
N ARG A 55 -9.09 -15.96 -15.63
CA ARG A 55 -8.33 -15.25 -14.58
C ARG A 55 -7.41 -14.16 -15.12
N LYS A 56 -6.76 -14.43 -16.26
CA LYS A 56 -5.76 -13.52 -16.83
C LYS A 56 -6.38 -12.32 -17.54
N HIS A 57 -7.55 -12.47 -18.14
CA HIS A 57 -8.15 -11.47 -19.03
C HIS A 57 -9.58 -11.08 -18.61
N GLN A 58 -10.55 -11.99 -18.76
CA GLN A 58 -11.97 -11.70 -18.58
C GLN A 58 -12.32 -11.32 -17.14
N GLU A 59 -11.74 -11.97 -16.13
CA GLU A 59 -12.02 -11.70 -14.71
C GLU A 59 -11.66 -10.25 -14.35
N LYS A 60 -10.57 -9.70 -14.91
CA LYS A 60 -10.16 -8.32 -14.65
C LYS A 60 -11.12 -7.31 -15.28
N LEU A 61 -11.53 -7.56 -16.52
CA LEU A 61 -12.47 -6.69 -17.24
C LEU A 61 -13.84 -6.70 -16.57
N MET A 62 -14.31 -7.89 -16.19
CA MET A 62 -15.54 -8.08 -15.43
C MET A 62 -15.49 -7.34 -14.10
N LEU A 63 -14.42 -7.50 -13.31
CA LEU A 63 -14.26 -6.79 -12.04
C LEU A 63 -14.21 -5.26 -12.22
N GLN A 64 -13.61 -4.76 -13.29
CA GLN A 64 -13.61 -3.33 -13.61
C GLN A 64 -15.01 -2.80 -13.94
N GLN A 65 -15.79 -3.55 -14.71
CA GLN A 65 -17.17 -3.18 -15.06
C GLN A 65 -18.10 -3.26 -13.85
N VAL A 66 -17.96 -4.29 -13.01
CA VAL A 66 -18.67 -4.39 -11.74
C VAL A 66 -18.32 -3.23 -10.82
N ALA A 67 -17.02 -2.90 -10.67
CA ALA A 67 -16.60 -1.78 -9.85
C ALA A 67 -17.17 -0.45 -10.36
N ARG A 68 -17.19 -0.24 -11.70
CA ARG A 68 -17.81 0.94 -12.31
C ARG A 68 -19.32 0.97 -12.05
N ALA A 69 -20.01 -0.16 -12.16
CA ALA A 69 -21.44 -0.25 -11.89
C ALA A 69 -21.76 0.02 -10.41
N VAL A 70 -20.93 -0.46 -9.48
CA VAL A 70 -21.06 -0.14 -8.04
C VAL A 70 -20.89 1.35 -7.79
N LEU A 71 -19.90 1.99 -8.42
CA LEU A 71 -19.66 3.43 -8.29
C LEU A 71 -20.79 4.28 -8.89
N ASN A 72 -21.46 3.77 -9.92
CA ASN A 72 -22.56 4.43 -10.61
C ASN A 72 -23.94 4.00 -10.09
N PHE A 73 -24.01 3.18 -9.04
CA PHE A 73 -25.27 2.66 -8.53
C PHE A 73 -25.96 3.73 -7.67
N GLU A 74 -26.70 4.61 -8.34
CA GLU A 74 -27.70 5.47 -7.71
C GLU A 74 -28.89 4.58 -7.38
N GLY A 75 -28.97 4.11 -6.13
CA GLY A 75 -29.95 3.12 -5.71
C GLY A 75 -31.36 3.47 -6.18
N HIS A 76 -32.03 2.53 -6.83
CA HIS A 76 -33.46 2.64 -7.10
C HIS A 76 -34.21 2.66 -5.75
N ARG A 77 -34.48 3.87 -5.24
CA ARG A 77 -35.65 4.11 -4.40
C ARG A 77 -36.87 3.72 -5.23
N ALA A 78 -37.54 2.65 -4.82
CA ALA A 78 -38.88 2.35 -5.31
C ALA A 78 -39.78 3.59 -5.14
N GLY A 79 -40.59 3.87 -6.17
CA GLY A 79 -41.41 5.07 -6.30
C GLY A 79 -42.50 5.25 -5.24
N PRO A 80 -43.25 6.36 -5.33
CA PRO A 80 -43.83 7.05 -4.18
C PRO A 80 -45.21 6.53 -3.77
N ALA A 81 -45.50 6.61 -2.47
CA ALA A 81 -46.84 6.68 -1.91
C ALA A 81 -46.97 8.01 -1.13
N PRO A 82 -48.15 8.65 -1.10
CA PRO A 82 -48.26 10.05 -0.72
C PRO A 82 -48.36 10.26 0.80
N GLU A 83 -47.77 11.37 1.22
CA GLU A 83 -48.14 12.25 2.32
C GLU A 83 -48.30 11.68 3.74
N SER A 84 -47.36 12.03 4.61
CA SER A 84 -47.69 12.71 5.87
C SER A 84 -46.49 13.50 6.36
N ARG A 85 -46.75 14.79 6.61
CA ARG A 85 -45.83 15.76 7.19
C ARG A 85 -45.58 15.39 8.65
N GLU A 86 -44.32 15.32 9.07
CA GLU A 86 -43.93 15.73 10.42
C GLU A 86 -42.42 15.96 10.53
N ASN A 87 -42.08 17.01 11.27
CA ASN A 87 -40.74 17.53 11.47
C ASN A 87 -39.84 16.57 12.24
N VAL A 88 -38.67 16.23 11.70
CA VAL A 88 -37.47 15.97 12.51
C VAL A 88 -36.28 16.64 11.82
N ARG A 89 -35.76 17.69 12.46
CA ARG A 89 -34.39 18.15 12.25
C ARG A 89 -33.48 17.08 12.83
N GLU A 90 -32.71 16.36 12.02
CA GLU A 90 -31.47 15.74 12.48
C GLU A 90 -30.55 15.30 11.32
N SER A 91 -29.33 15.84 11.39
CA SER A 91 -28.07 15.31 10.85
C SER A 91 -27.90 15.17 9.33
N ALA A 92 -27.49 16.27 8.70
CA ALA A 92 -26.67 16.23 7.49
C ALA A 92 -25.23 15.81 7.88
N ALA A 93 -24.93 14.52 7.80
CA ALA A 93 -23.55 14.02 7.82
C ALA A 93 -23.46 12.64 7.14
N ASP A 94 -23.90 12.54 5.88
CA ASP A 94 -23.37 11.50 4.98
C ASP A 94 -22.43 12.22 4.02
N GLY A 95 -21.17 12.33 4.43
CA GLY A 95 -20.16 13.08 3.72
C GLY A 95 -19.78 12.37 2.44
N ASP A 96 -20.06 13.00 1.30
CA ASP A 96 -19.48 12.66 0.01
C ASP A 96 -18.01 12.24 0.17
N VAL A 97 -17.70 10.99 -0.18
CA VAL A 97 -16.35 10.43 -0.08
C VAL A 97 -15.48 11.08 -1.16
N VAL A 98 -14.94 12.28 -0.87
CA VAL A 98 -14.11 13.05 -1.81
C VAL A 98 -12.89 12.21 -2.23
N PRO A 99 -12.74 11.81 -3.50
CA PRO A 99 -11.67 10.89 -3.90
C PRO A 99 -10.28 11.50 -3.66
N VAL A 100 -9.38 10.72 -3.04
CA VAL A 100 -8.01 11.17 -2.78
C VAL A 100 -7.25 11.25 -4.09
N ARG A 101 -6.84 12.46 -4.48
CA ARG A 101 -6.11 12.71 -5.73
C ARG A 101 -4.65 12.27 -5.64
N ALA A 102 -4.06 11.89 -6.77
CA ALA A 102 -2.63 11.68 -6.88
C ALA A 102 -1.87 12.98 -6.55
N GLY A 103 -0.64 12.86 -6.05
CA GLY A 103 0.21 14.01 -5.72
C GLY A 103 0.49 14.18 -4.23
N ARG A 104 0.92 15.39 -3.86
CA ARG A 104 1.42 15.75 -2.53
C ARG A 104 0.34 16.45 -1.71
N HIS A 105 0.09 15.96 -0.51
CA HIS A 105 -0.89 16.49 0.45
C HIS A 105 -0.19 16.80 1.77
N VAL A 106 -0.36 18.00 2.32
CA VAL A 106 0.13 18.35 3.65
C VAL A 106 -1.01 18.11 4.63
N LEU A 107 -0.80 17.21 5.58
CA LEU A 107 -1.79 16.78 6.56
C LEU A 107 -1.37 17.26 7.95
N ARG A 108 -2.29 17.96 8.64
CA ARG A 108 -2.11 18.30 10.05
C ARG A 108 -2.76 17.22 10.91
N THR A 109 -1.98 16.66 11.83
CA THR A 109 -2.42 15.68 12.82
C THR A 109 -2.15 16.20 14.21
N ALA A 110 -3.09 15.99 15.13
CA ALA A 110 -2.89 16.25 16.54
C ALA A 110 -2.18 15.04 17.16
N PHE A 111 -1.05 15.27 17.82
CA PHE A 111 -0.46 14.32 18.75
C PHE A 111 -0.58 14.86 20.18
N PRO A 112 -0.46 14.01 21.22
CA PRO A 112 -0.53 14.48 22.60
C PRO A 112 0.51 15.55 22.97
N HIS A 113 1.60 15.65 22.19
CA HIS A 113 2.67 16.63 22.38
C HIS A 113 2.56 17.86 21.45
N GLY A 114 1.49 17.96 20.65
CA GLY A 114 1.20 19.11 19.79
C GLY A 114 0.77 18.72 18.38
N ASP A 115 0.40 19.74 17.60
CA ASP A 115 0.08 19.58 16.19
C ASP A 115 1.34 19.36 15.37
N VAL A 116 1.31 18.32 14.53
CA VAL A 116 2.40 17.94 13.63
C VAL A 116 1.93 17.98 12.19
N LEU A 117 2.83 18.44 11.30
CA LEU A 117 2.63 18.37 9.86
C LEU A 117 3.29 17.11 9.29
N LEU A 118 2.50 16.28 8.63
CA LEU A 118 2.96 15.14 7.84
C LEU A 118 2.70 15.42 6.36
N THR A 119 3.59 14.97 5.47
CA THR A 119 3.35 15.04 4.03
C THR A 119 2.92 13.67 3.52
N LEU A 120 1.73 13.54 2.93
CA LEU A 120 1.30 12.33 2.23
C LEU A 120 1.53 12.47 0.72
N HIS A 121 2.30 11.55 0.14
CA HIS A 121 2.46 11.41 -1.30
C HIS A 121 1.63 10.24 -1.80
N VAL A 122 0.73 10.52 -2.75
CA VAL A 122 0.00 9.50 -3.50
C VAL A 122 0.70 9.33 -4.86
N ALA A 123 1.79 8.59 -4.85
CA ALA A 123 2.70 8.41 -5.99
C ALA A 123 3.60 7.17 -5.79
N PRO A 124 4.23 6.64 -6.86
CA PRO A 124 5.37 5.74 -6.72
C PRO A 124 6.49 6.40 -5.90
N ILE A 125 7.06 5.66 -4.94
CA ILE A 125 8.06 6.19 -4.00
C ILE A 125 9.35 6.65 -4.69
N GLU A 126 9.70 6.04 -5.82
CA GLU A 126 10.87 6.42 -6.61
C GLU A 126 10.76 7.79 -7.29
N LEU A 127 9.58 8.44 -7.22
CA LEU A 127 9.34 9.79 -7.72
C LEU A 127 9.30 10.84 -6.61
N VAL A 128 9.44 10.44 -5.34
CA VAL A 128 9.48 11.37 -4.22
C VAL A 128 10.84 12.07 -4.21
N THR A 129 10.82 13.39 -4.36
CA THR A 129 12.00 14.26 -4.39
C THR A 129 12.09 15.12 -3.14
N GLY A 130 13.28 15.69 -2.89
CA GLY A 130 13.49 16.60 -1.77
C GLY A 130 13.46 15.93 -0.39
N VAL A 131 13.71 14.62 -0.34
CA VAL A 131 13.81 13.84 0.89
C VAL A 131 15.20 13.19 1.01
N ASP A 132 15.76 13.15 2.20
CA ASP A 132 17.11 12.62 2.45
C ASP A 132 17.11 11.09 2.51
N VAL A 133 16.02 10.48 2.98
CA VAL A 133 15.90 9.03 3.16
C VAL A 133 14.65 8.51 2.48
N LEU A 134 14.79 7.49 1.64
CA LEU A 134 13.68 6.64 1.22
C LEU A 134 13.73 5.31 1.97
N VAL A 135 12.58 4.85 2.45
CA VAL A 135 12.49 3.55 3.12
C VAL A 135 11.95 2.50 2.16
N SER A 136 12.68 1.41 2.00
CA SER A 136 12.23 0.25 1.25
C SER A 136 11.57 -0.78 2.16
N SER A 137 10.46 -1.36 1.73
CA SER A 137 9.84 -2.51 2.39
C SER A 137 10.42 -3.79 1.80
N GLU A 138 11.21 -4.51 2.59
CA GLU A 138 11.89 -5.74 2.19
C GLU A 138 11.35 -6.96 2.94
N ASN A 139 11.63 -8.13 2.38
CA ASN A 139 11.47 -9.38 3.10
C ASN A 139 12.59 -9.58 4.13
N ILE A 140 12.39 -10.51 5.06
CA ILE A 140 13.35 -10.82 6.12
C ILE A 140 14.65 -11.48 5.63
N TYR A 141 14.77 -11.81 4.35
CA TYR A 141 16.02 -12.28 3.75
C TYR A 141 16.81 -11.15 3.08
N PHE A 142 16.27 -9.93 3.08
CA PHE A 142 16.79 -8.78 2.32
C PHE A 142 16.99 -9.07 0.83
N GLU A 143 16.21 -10.01 0.28
CA GLU A 143 16.22 -10.31 -1.15
C GLU A 143 15.33 -9.32 -1.91
N MET A 144 15.95 -8.31 -2.50
CA MET A 144 15.19 -7.29 -3.22
C MET A 144 14.34 -7.88 -4.34
N SER A 145 13.14 -7.34 -4.50
CA SER A 145 12.21 -7.70 -5.57
C SER A 145 12.86 -7.50 -6.95
N LYS A 146 12.38 -8.26 -7.94
CA LYS A 146 12.85 -8.10 -9.33
C LYS A 146 12.55 -6.68 -9.82
N THR A 147 13.47 -6.11 -10.60
CA THR A 147 13.42 -4.71 -11.08
C THR A 147 12.18 -4.37 -11.91
N PHE A 148 11.49 -5.34 -12.51
CA PHE A 148 10.25 -5.11 -13.26
C PHE A 148 8.98 -5.27 -12.41
N ARG A 149 9.08 -5.72 -11.16
CA ARG A 149 7.92 -5.87 -10.28
C ARG A 149 7.50 -4.50 -9.74
N ARG A 150 6.18 -4.28 -9.67
CA ARG A 150 5.57 -3.05 -9.13
C ARG A 150 5.49 -3.09 -7.60
N THR A 151 6.59 -3.40 -6.93
CA THR A 151 6.75 -3.33 -5.47
C THR A 151 7.60 -2.11 -5.11
N VAL A 152 7.57 -1.67 -3.84
CA VAL A 152 8.47 -0.62 -3.33
C VAL A 152 9.93 -1.01 -3.60
N SER A 153 10.34 -2.19 -3.10
CA SER A 153 11.67 -2.79 -3.30
C SER A 153 12.12 -2.80 -4.77
N GLY A 154 11.30 -3.36 -5.67
CA GLY A 154 11.66 -3.49 -7.09
C GLY A 154 11.73 -2.13 -7.80
N SER A 155 10.90 -1.17 -7.38
CA SER A 155 10.90 0.17 -7.96
C SER A 155 12.11 0.99 -7.51
N LEU A 156 12.46 0.94 -6.21
CA LEU A 156 13.67 1.58 -5.69
C LEU A 156 14.93 0.94 -6.26
N ARG A 157 15.01 -0.39 -6.32
CA ARG A 157 16.12 -1.13 -6.96
C ARG A 157 16.36 -0.65 -8.39
N ARG A 158 15.31 -0.62 -9.22
CA ARG A 158 15.40 -0.15 -10.60
C ARG A 158 15.78 1.32 -10.68
N ALA A 159 15.21 2.16 -9.82
CA ALA A 159 15.45 3.61 -9.87
C ALA A 159 16.86 3.98 -9.42
N GLY A 160 17.39 3.35 -8.38
CA GLY A 160 18.75 3.60 -7.88
C GLY A 160 19.86 2.88 -8.66
N ALA A 161 19.54 1.96 -9.57
CA ALA A 161 20.53 1.34 -10.44
C ALA A 161 21.14 2.33 -11.43
N THR A 162 22.45 2.21 -11.65
CA THR A 162 23.17 2.92 -12.73
C THR A 162 22.80 2.32 -14.07
N LYS A 163 22.56 3.18 -15.06
CA LYS A 163 22.14 2.78 -16.40
C LYS A 163 23.01 3.45 -17.45
N ASP A 164 23.20 2.78 -18.56
CA ASP A 164 23.80 3.38 -19.76
C ASP A 164 22.78 4.24 -20.53
N ALA A 165 23.22 4.82 -21.65
CA ALA A 165 22.40 5.69 -22.49
C ALA A 165 21.14 5.02 -23.07
N VAL A 166 21.12 3.69 -23.20
CA VAL A 166 19.96 2.92 -23.69
C VAL A 166 19.09 2.39 -22.55
N GLY A 167 19.41 2.72 -21.30
CA GLY A 167 18.64 2.36 -20.11
C GLY A 167 18.93 0.95 -19.57
N ARG A 168 19.95 0.25 -20.09
CA ARG A 168 20.40 -1.03 -19.54
C ARG A 168 21.08 -0.78 -18.20
N ILE A 169 20.72 -1.59 -17.21
CA ILE A 169 21.38 -1.56 -15.90
C ILE A 169 22.82 -2.04 -16.06
N THR A 170 23.77 -1.16 -15.76
CA THR A 170 25.21 -1.45 -15.74
C THR A 170 25.68 -1.81 -14.34
N ASP A 171 25.03 -1.27 -13.30
CA ASP A 171 25.27 -1.62 -11.90
C ASP A 171 23.97 -1.58 -11.09
N ASP A 172 23.64 -2.70 -10.46
CA ASP A 172 22.52 -2.83 -9.54
C ASP A 172 22.95 -2.43 -8.13
N VAL A 173 23.32 -1.15 -7.99
CA VAL A 173 24.02 -0.57 -6.83
C VAL A 173 23.36 -0.96 -5.51
N ILE A 174 22.04 -0.78 -5.41
CA ILE A 174 21.30 -0.99 -4.17
C ILE A 174 21.27 -2.49 -3.82
N ALA A 175 20.97 -3.37 -4.78
CA ALA A 175 20.91 -4.80 -4.51
C ALA A 175 22.29 -5.35 -4.14
N ARG A 176 23.34 -4.89 -4.81
CA ARG A 176 24.73 -5.26 -4.50
C ARG A 176 25.10 -4.82 -3.08
N GLN A 177 24.89 -3.55 -2.72
CA GLN A 177 25.21 -3.06 -1.38
C GLN A 177 24.35 -3.70 -0.29
N LEU A 178 23.09 -4.06 -0.56
CA LEU A 178 22.27 -4.78 0.41
C LEU A 178 22.78 -6.20 0.61
N ALA A 179 23.21 -6.88 -0.45
CA ALA A 179 23.87 -8.18 -0.33
C ALA A 179 25.20 -8.07 0.44
N ASP A 180 25.96 -6.99 0.25
CA ASP A 180 27.19 -6.72 1.01
C ASP A 180 26.87 -6.52 2.50
N TRP A 181 25.79 -5.79 2.81
CA TRP A 181 25.31 -5.63 4.17
C TRP A 181 24.96 -6.98 4.82
N VAL A 182 24.24 -7.86 4.10
CA VAL A 182 23.90 -9.20 4.61
C VAL A 182 25.15 -10.03 4.88
N ARG A 183 26.20 -9.93 4.03
CA ARG A 183 27.47 -10.64 4.27
C ARG A 183 28.22 -10.12 5.49
N ASN A 184 28.08 -8.84 5.81
CA ASN A 184 28.81 -8.21 6.92
C ASN A 184 28.10 -8.30 8.27
N PHE A 185 26.77 -8.30 8.27
CA PHE A 185 25.96 -8.17 9.49
C PHE A 185 24.92 -9.29 9.69
N GLY A 186 24.78 -10.18 8.70
CA GLY A 186 23.87 -11.32 8.77
C GLY A 186 24.54 -12.60 8.26
N VAL A 187 23.73 -13.54 7.80
CA VAL A 187 24.20 -14.78 7.18
C VAL A 187 23.45 -14.94 5.86
N PRO A 188 24.14 -14.97 4.70
CA PRO A 188 23.48 -15.17 3.41
C PRO A 188 22.59 -16.42 3.40
N GLY A 189 21.36 -16.27 2.92
CA GLY A 189 20.38 -17.36 2.87
C GLY A 189 19.61 -17.60 4.18
N LEU A 190 19.94 -16.92 5.27
CA LEU A 190 19.17 -16.95 6.51
C LEU A 190 18.37 -15.66 6.72
N PRO A 191 17.20 -15.74 7.38
CA PRO A 191 16.42 -14.56 7.69
C PRO A 191 17.10 -13.73 8.79
N VAL A 192 16.97 -12.40 8.69
CA VAL A 192 17.19 -11.50 9.81
C VAL A 192 15.94 -11.41 10.69
N THR A 193 16.10 -10.94 11.92
CA THR A 193 14.96 -10.62 12.79
C THR A 193 14.05 -9.59 12.14
N ALA A 194 12.74 -9.84 12.14
CA ALA A 194 11.76 -8.90 11.62
C ALA A 194 11.85 -7.55 12.37
N GLY A 195 11.82 -6.44 11.63
CA GLY A 195 12.10 -5.10 12.14
C GLY A 195 13.55 -4.65 11.97
N THR A 196 14.46 -5.52 11.52
CA THR A 196 15.84 -5.14 11.17
C THR A 196 15.86 -4.15 10.01
N VAL A 197 16.76 -3.17 10.07
CA VAL A 197 16.91 -2.15 9.02
C VAL A 197 18.36 -2.11 8.54
N ALA A 198 18.55 -2.33 7.24
CA ALA A 198 19.84 -2.20 6.56
C ALA A 198 19.96 -0.85 5.86
N VAL A 199 21.17 -0.29 5.80
CA VAL A 199 21.43 1.01 5.18
C VAL A 199 22.27 0.83 3.92
N THR A 200 21.87 1.49 2.84
CA THR A 200 22.62 1.52 1.58
C THR A 200 22.70 2.93 1.02
N SER A 201 23.61 3.14 0.07
CA SER A 201 23.60 4.34 -0.76
C SER A 201 22.35 4.38 -1.65
N PRO A 202 21.95 5.56 -2.13
CA PRO A 202 20.79 5.72 -3.01
C PRO A 202 21.08 5.38 -4.48
N GLY A 203 22.35 5.11 -4.82
CA GLY A 203 22.78 4.98 -6.22
C GLY A 203 22.35 6.20 -7.03
N ALA A 204 21.74 5.97 -8.19
CA ALA A 204 21.27 7.02 -9.10
C ALA A 204 20.19 7.95 -8.49
N LEU A 205 19.50 7.53 -7.41
CA LEU A 205 18.54 8.39 -6.70
C LEU A 205 19.23 9.56 -5.96
N ALA A 206 20.55 9.55 -5.84
CA ALA A 206 21.32 10.69 -5.36
C ALA A 206 21.03 11.99 -6.13
N ALA A 207 20.78 11.88 -7.44
CA ALA A 207 20.44 13.01 -8.29
C ALA A 207 19.13 13.71 -7.90
N GLN A 208 18.28 13.06 -7.11
CA GLN A 208 17.00 13.60 -6.61
C GLN A 208 17.10 14.16 -5.18
N GLY A 209 18.31 14.25 -4.64
CA GLY A 209 18.58 14.70 -3.27
C GLY A 209 18.48 13.60 -2.21
N VAL A 210 18.18 12.36 -2.60
CA VAL A 210 18.19 11.22 -1.68
C VAL A 210 19.62 10.95 -1.25
N ARG A 211 19.84 10.74 0.05
CA ARG A 211 21.16 10.49 0.64
C ARG A 211 21.32 9.04 1.09
N ARG A 212 20.23 8.36 1.48
CA ARG A 212 20.22 6.96 1.91
C ARG A 212 18.96 6.23 1.49
N ILE A 213 19.08 4.92 1.30
CA ILE A 213 17.95 3.99 1.29
C ILE A 213 18.05 3.13 2.54
N LEU A 214 16.99 3.12 3.34
CA LEU A 214 16.87 2.29 4.53
C LEU A 214 15.91 1.14 4.23
N HIS A 215 16.42 -0.08 4.27
CA HIS A 215 15.69 -1.30 3.92
C HIS A 215 15.12 -1.92 5.18
N ALA A 216 13.80 -1.87 5.34
CA ALA A 216 13.09 -2.44 6.47
C ALA A 216 12.66 -3.89 6.19
N ALA A 217 13.26 -4.85 6.90
CA ALA A 217 12.89 -6.26 6.85
C ALA A 217 11.58 -6.48 7.64
N VAL A 218 10.44 -6.48 6.96
CA VAL A 218 9.10 -6.58 7.60
C VAL A 218 8.24 -7.69 7.02
N ALA A 219 8.57 -8.20 5.83
CA ALA A 219 7.80 -9.24 5.16
C ALA A 219 8.43 -10.62 5.38
N THR A 220 7.76 -11.46 6.17
CA THR A 220 8.14 -12.85 6.40
C THR A 220 7.47 -13.71 5.34
N PRO A 221 8.18 -14.61 4.62
CA PRO A 221 7.53 -15.54 3.71
C PRO A 221 6.44 -16.34 4.43
N SER A 222 5.27 -16.44 3.81
CA SER A 222 4.15 -17.19 4.37
C SER A 222 4.43 -18.69 4.32
N ALA A 223 4.08 -19.40 5.39
CA ALA A 223 4.10 -20.87 5.38
C ALA A 223 3.02 -21.47 4.46
N ALA A 224 2.00 -20.69 4.09
CA ALA A 224 0.85 -21.12 3.30
C ALA A 224 1.05 -21.03 1.78
N GLY A 225 2.21 -20.55 1.30
CA GLY A 225 2.55 -20.51 -0.13
C GLY A 225 3.42 -19.30 -0.52
N ASP A 226 3.30 -18.86 -1.78
CA ASP A 226 4.16 -17.83 -2.41
C ASP A 226 3.92 -16.37 -1.91
N GLY A 227 3.33 -16.22 -0.73
CA GLY A 227 2.96 -14.94 -0.12
C GLY A 227 3.97 -14.46 0.93
N TYR A 228 3.68 -13.30 1.50
CA TYR A 228 4.34 -12.82 2.71
C TYR A 228 3.30 -12.41 3.73
N GLU A 229 3.71 -12.47 5.00
CA GLU A 229 2.99 -12.00 6.16
C GLU A 229 3.84 -10.95 6.88
N THR A 230 3.19 -9.90 7.37
CA THR A 230 3.85 -8.82 8.09
C THR A 230 3.13 -8.59 9.41
N ALA A 231 3.85 -8.78 10.51
CA ALA A 231 3.35 -8.47 11.84
C ALA A 231 3.43 -6.96 12.11
N PRO A 232 2.39 -6.33 12.69
CA PRO A 232 2.43 -4.92 13.10
C PRO A 232 3.63 -4.58 14.01
N ALA A 233 4.01 -5.49 14.92
CA ALA A 233 5.17 -5.30 15.79
C ALA A 233 6.50 -5.13 15.02
N ALA A 234 6.65 -5.84 13.89
CA ALA A 234 7.82 -5.70 13.01
C ALA A 234 7.83 -4.33 12.31
N VAL A 235 6.65 -3.85 11.88
CA VAL A 235 6.49 -2.50 11.30
C VAL A 235 6.89 -1.42 12.31
N ALA A 236 6.35 -1.47 13.54
CA ALA A 236 6.69 -0.51 14.58
C ALA A 236 8.19 -0.51 14.91
N THR A 237 8.79 -1.70 14.98
CA THR A 237 10.23 -1.84 15.25
C THR A 237 11.07 -1.27 14.11
N ALA A 238 10.72 -1.59 12.86
CA ALA A 238 11.41 -1.04 11.70
C ALA A 238 11.32 0.49 11.64
N VAL A 239 10.13 1.07 11.85
CA VAL A 239 9.96 2.54 11.87
C VAL A 239 10.85 3.18 12.92
N ARG A 240 10.84 2.71 14.17
CA ARG A 240 11.76 3.22 15.20
C ARG A 240 13.22 3.11 14.76
N ARG A 241 13.61 1.96 14.21
CA ARG A 241 14.99 1.71 13.81
C ARG A 241 15.45 2.59 12.65
N VAL A 242 14.55 2.90 11.70
CA VAL A 242 14.80 3.85 10.60
C VAL A 242 15.25 5.20 11.16
N PHE A 243 14.47 5.79 12.06
CA PHE A 243 14.79 7.10 12.63
C PHE A 243 16.03 7.05 13.53
N GLN A 244 16.22 5.98 14.31
CA GLN A 244 17.43 5.80 15.12
C GLN A 244 18.70 5.78 14.27
N LEU A 245 18.71 5.01 13.17
CA LEU A 245 19.87 4.92 12.28
C LEU A 245 20.11 6.24 11.55
N ALA A 246 19.06 6.89 11.05
CA ALA A 246 19.17 8.18 10.37
C ALA A 246 19.68 9.27 11.33
N ALA A 247 19.16 9.33 12.56
CA ALA A 247 19.63 10.24 13.60
C ALA A 247 21.09 9.96 14.01
N ALA A 248 21.51 8.69 14.03
CA ALA A 248 22.88 8.32 14.32
C ALA A 248 23.86 8.78 13.23
N GLU A 249 23.51 8.64 11.94
CA GLU A 249 24.32 9.20 10.85
C GLU A 249 24.43 10.72 10.91
N ARG A 250 23.32 11.38 11.24
CA ARG A 250 23.24 12.83 11.43
C ARG A 250 24.12 13.33 12.57
N ARG A 251 24.02 12.70 13.75
CA ARG A 251 24.86 13.03 14.92
C ARG A 251 26.33 12.76 14.68
N ALA A 252 26.65 11.73 13.91
CA ALA A 252 28.03 11.41 13.52
C ALA A 252 28.58 12.33 12.40
N GLY A 253 27.81 13.30 11.91
CA GLY A 253 28.22 14.20 10.82
C GLY A 253 28.39 13.53 9.45
N ARG A 254 27.94 12.27 9.30
CA ARG A 254 28.12 11.48 8.05
C ARG A 254 27.17 11.91 6.93
N ALA A 255 25.96 12.35 7.30
CA ALA A 255 24.99 12.91 6.38
C ALA A 255 23.98 13.79 7.14
N PRO A 256 23.57 14.96 6.60
CA PRO A 256 22.62 15.85 7.27
C PRO A 256 21.17 15.39 7.07
N LEU A 257 20.82 14.18 7.52
CA LEU A 257 19.50 13.58 7.29
C LEU A 257 18.43 14.31 8.12
N ARG A 258 17.44 14.95 7.49
CA ARG A 258 16.32 15.65 8.17
C ARG A 258 14.94 15.22 7.71
N SER A 259 14.87 14.46 6.62
CA SER A 259 13.61 14.04 6.03
C SER A 259 13.59 12.55 5.69
N VAL A 260 12.46 11.90 5.96
CA VAL A 260 12.26 10.45 5.73
C VAL A 260 10.94 10.19 5.02
N ALA A 261 11.00 9.46 3.89
CA ALA A 261 9.84 8.97 3.18
C ALA A 261 9.57 7.49 3.48
N LEU A 262 8.43 7.21 4.11
CA LEU A 262 7.98 5.92 4.58
C LEU A 262 6.79 5.43 3.74
N PRO A 263 6.89 4.26 3.09
CA PRO A 263 5.71 3.60 2.57
C PRO A 263 4.87 3.01 3.70
N LEU A 264 3.64 2.60 3.40
CA LEU A 264 2.90 1.69 4.29
C LEU A 264 3.56 0.30 4.27
N LEU A 265 4.45 0.08 5.23
CA LEU A 265 5.21 -1.17 5.38
C LEU A 265 4.26 -2.36 5.52
N GLY A 266 4.52 -3.42 4.75
CA GLY A 266 3.69 -4.63 4.73
C GLY A 266 2.38 -4.52 3.94
N ALA A 267 1.87 -3.32 3.66
CA ALA A 267 0.54 -3.09 3.08
C ALA A 267 0.38 -3.42 1.58
N GLY A 268 1.41 -4.03 0.99
CA GLY A 268 1.42 -4.48 -0.41
C GLY A 268 1.38 -6.00 -0.49
N ARG A 269 2.53 -6.59 -0.85
CA ARG A 269 2.68 -8.06 -0.90
C ARG A 269 2.86 -8.71 0.47
N GLY A 270 3.02 -7.92 1.53
CA GLY A 270 3.23 -8.36 2.92
C GLY A 270 1.96 -8.81 3.65
N GLY A 271 0.79 -8.74 3.01
CA GLY A 271 -0.46 -9.26 3.57
C GLY A 271 -1.07 -8.44 4.71
N LEU A 272 -0.39 -7.40 5.20
CA LEU A 272 -0.96 -6.49 6.19
C LEU A 272 -1.96 -5.56 5.50
N ASP A 273 -3.09 -5.26 6.13
CA ASP A 273 -4.02 -4.28 5.58
C ASP A 273 -3.46 -2.85 5.71
N ALA A 274 -3.91 -1.96 4.82
CA ALA A 274 -3.37 -0.61 4.76
C ALA A 274 -3.71 0.24 5.99
N ARG A 275 -4.86 -0.01 6.64
CA ARG A 275 -5.30 0.75 7.81
C ARG A 275 -4.46 0.38 9.03
N THR A 276 -4.30 -0.90 9.33
CA THR A 276 -3.43 -1.35 10.44
C THR A 276 -1.97 -0.97 10.22
N SER A 277 -1.47 -1.03 8.98
CA SER A 277 -0.13 -0.50 8.67
C SER A 277 -0.03 1.00 8.98
N ALA A 278 -1.02 1.80 8.55
CA ALA A 278 -1.07 3.23 8.84
C ALA A 278 -1.19 3.54 10.35
N GLU A 279 -2.07 2.85 11.08
CA GLU A 279 -2.22 2.98 12.54
C GLU A 279 -0.90 2.70 13.26
N THR A 280 -0.21 1.63 12.86
CA THR A 280 1.07 1.23 13.43
C THR A 280 2.17 2.25 13.14
N VAL A 281 2.29 2.69 11.87
CA VAL A 281 3.26 3.70 11.47
C VAL A 281 3.01 5.02 12.20
N VAL A 282 1.78 5.53 12.18
CA VAL A 282 1.41 6.80 12.82
C VAL A 282 1.60 6.75 14.34
N GLY A 283 1.17 5.67 15.00
CA GLY A 283 1.39 5.50 16.44
C GLY A 283 2.87 5.44 16.81
N THR A 284 3.71 4.86 15.95
CA THR A 284 5.16 4.87 16.16
C THR A 284 5.77 6.25 15.89
N LEU A 285 5.30 6.94 14.84
CA LEU A 285 5.75 8.29 14.51
C LEU A 285 5.47 9.29 15.64
N GLU A 286 4.37 9.13 16.36
CA GLU A 286 4.06 9.94 17.53
C GLU A 286 5.21 9.89 18.56
N GLN A 287 5.76 8.70 18.85
CA GLN A 287 6.88 8.53 19.77
C GLN A 287 8.18 9.09 19.21
N VAL A 288 8.45 8.84 17.92
CA VAL A 288 9.64 9.34 17.22
C VAL A 288 9.68 10.87 17.24
N LEU A 289 8.56 11.51 16.90
CA LEU A 289 8.47 12.96 16.78
C LEU A 289 8.38 13.67 18.13
N ARG A 290 7.90 12.97 19.17
CA ARG A 290 8.05 13.44 20.56
C ARG A 290 9.52 13.56 20.95
N ALA A 291 10.36 12.62 20.52
CA ALA A 291 11.77 12.59 20.87
C ALA A 291 12.62 13.54 20.01
N ASP A 292 12.20 13.81 18.77
CA ASP A 292 12.95 14.58 17.78
C ASP A 292 11.94 15.25 16.81
N PRO A 293 11.42 16.44 17.15
CA PRO A 293 10.37 17.12 16.37
C PRO A 293 10.88 17.70 15.05
N ASP A 294 12.21 17.76 14.85
CA ASP A 294 12.83 18.34 13.66
C ASP A 294 12.76 17.45 12.42
N TRP A 295 12.20 16.24 12.53
CA TRP A 295 12.03 15.36 11.38
C TRP A 295 10.90 15.82 10.45
N SER A 296 11.22 16.01 9.18
CA SER A 296 10.22 16.11 8.12
C SER A 296 9.79 14.70 7.69
N VAL A 297 8.54 14.33 7.98
CA VAL A 297 8.05 12.98 7.70
C VAL A 297 7.11 12.97 6.50
N HIS A 298 7.45 12.09 5.55
CA HIS A 298 6.69 11.86 4.36
C HIS A 298 6.10 10.44 4.39
N LEU A 299 4.78 10.31 4.35
CA LEU A 299 4.10 9.04 4.12
C LEU A 299 3.89 8.87 2.63
N VAL A 300 4.11 7.67 2.11
CA VAL A 300 4.01 7.38 0.67
C VAL A 300 3.06 6.22 0.43
N THR A 301 2.05 6.44 -0.39
CA THR A 301 1.12 5.41 -0.84
C THR A 301 1.07 5.42 -2.36
N ARG A 302 0.94 4.23 -2.96
CA ARG A 302 0.90 4.13 -4.43
C ARG A 302 -0.47 4.43 -5.00
N ASN A 303 -1.53 4.27 -4.22
CA ASN A 303 -2.91 4.30 -4.69
C ASN A 303 -3.81 5.11 -3.73
N PRO A 304 -4.92 5.69 -4.24
CA PRO A 304 -5.87 6.45 -3.43
C PRO A 304 -6.52 5.70 -2.26
N LEU A 305 -6.72 4.38 -2.35
CA LEU A 305 -7.35 3.60 -1.28
C LEU A 305 -6.44 3.52 -0.04
N SER A 306 -5.16 3.21 -0.25
CA SER A 306 -4.15 3.25 0.82
C SER A 306 -3.95 4.67 1.35
N ALA A 307 -4.03 5.70 0.48
CA ALA A 307 -3.98 7.09 0.89
C ALA A 307 -5.15 7.48 1.80
N ARG A 308 -6.36 7.03 1.46
CA ARG A 308 -7.56 7.21 2.28
C ARG A 308 -7.37 6.60 3.67
N ALA A 309 -6.84 5.37 3.76
CA ALA A 309 -6.57 4.74 5.05
C ALA A 309 -5.65 5.60 5.95
N VAL A 310 -4.62 6.24 5.38
CA VAL A 310 -3.76 7.18 6.12
C VAL A 310 -4.55 8.40 6.59
N ILE A 311 -5.33 9.01 5.71
CA ILE A 311 -6.12 10.21 6.03
C ILE A 311 -7.12 9.91 7.14
N ASP A 312 -7.82 8.77 7.08
CA ASP A 312 -8.82 8.37 8.06
C ASP A 312 -8.17 8.14 9.43
N VAL A 313 -7.04 7.41 9.48
CA VAL A 313 -6.27 7.20 10.73
C VAL A 313 -5.82 8.53 11.37
N LEU A 314 -5.41 9.51 10.56
CA LEU A 314 -5.02 10.83 11.07
C LEU A 314 -6.21 11.68 11.51
N ARG A 315 -7.39 11.50 10.89
CA ARG A 315 -8.63 12.17 11.29
C ARG A 315 -9.19 11.60 12.59
N ASP A 316 -9.22 10.28 12.72
CA ASP A 316 -9.75 9.55 13.88
C ASP A 316 -8.93 9.82 15.16
N ARG A 317 -7.69 10.32 15.01
CA ARG A 317 -6.81 10.73 16.11
C ARG A 317 -7.07 12.14 16.62
N ARG A 318 -7.92 12.94 15.97
CA ARG A 318 -8.24 14.28 16.47
C ARG A 318 -9.04 14.13 17.77
N PRO A 319 -8.61 14.76 18.88
CA PRO A 319 -9.34 14.72 20.14
C PRO A 319 -10.71 15.37 20.04
#